data_AF-E0NND0-F1
#
_entry.id   AF-E0NND0-F1
#
_cell.length_a   1.000
_cell.length_b   1.000
_cell.length_c   1.000
_cell.angle_alpha   90.00
_cell.angle_beta   90.00
_cell.angle_gamma   90.00
#
_symmetry.space_group_name_H-M   'P 1'
#
loop_
_entity.id
_entity.type
_entity.pdbx_description
1 polymer ?
#
loop_
_entity_poly.entity_id
_entity_poly.type
_entity_poly.pdbx_seq_one_letter_code
_entity_poly.pdbx_strand_id
1 'polypeptide(L)'
;MRADIDMAKKKEKKVKTPTYNVTMDDIRGYVKQGYIQGRDEAIKKATDYSIAVPVLALIDGFGFGRVRLERFLDIVYDTYDSIDKEYLNLNDIVKTINEEKKIEIIRR
;
A
#
# COMPACT_ATOMS: atom_id res chain seq x y z
N MET A 1 -2.39 -13.45 -61.57
CA MET A 1 -1.74 -12.24 -61.03
C MET A 1 -2.83 -11.24 -60.71
N ARG A 2 -2.83 -10.64 -59.50
CA ARG A 2 -3.84 -9.73 -58.89
C ARG A 2 -4.85 -10.40 -57.94
N ALA A 3 -4.33 -11.00 -56.87
CA ALA A 3 -5.05 -11.12 -55.60
C ALA A 3 -4.09 -10.63 -54.50
N ASP A 4 -3.49 -9.47 -54.73
CA ASP A 4 -2.54 -8.85 -53.83
C ASP A 4 -3.29 -7.81 -52.98
N ILE A 5 -3.38 -8.11 -51.69
CA ILE A 5 -3.29 -7.12 -50.61
C ILE A 5 -4.55 -6.27 -50.42
N ASP A 6 -5.70 -6.91 -50.14
CA ASP A 6 -6.76 -6.29 -49.33
C ASP A 6 -6.44 -6.38 -47.83
N MET A 7 -5.20 -6.04 -47.47
CA MET A 7 -4.81 -5.82 -46.09
C MET A 7 -5.21 -4.39 -45.74
N ALA A 8 -6.50 -4.21 -45.46
CA ALA A 8 -7.07 -2.97 -44.96
C ALA A 8 -6.34 -2.56 -43.66
N LYS A 9 -5.27 -1.77 -43.81
CA LYS A 9 -4.62 -1.05 -42.72
C LYS A 9 -5.61 -0.03 -42.16
N LYS A 10 -6.43 -0.48 -41.22
CA LYS A 10 -7.24 0.38 -40.35
C LYS A 10 -6.27 1.29 -39.59
N LYS A 11 -6.03 2.49 -40.11
CA LYS A 11 -5.20 3.51 -39.47
C LYS A 11 -5.81 3.80 -38.09
N GLU A 12 -5.09 3.46 -37.03
CA GLU A 12 -5.43 3.89 -35.68
C GLU A 12 -5.49 5.43 -35.65
N LYS A 13 -6.69 5.97 -35.43
CA LYS A 13 -6.86 7.41 -35.22
C LYS A 13 -6.14 7.78 -33.93
N LYS A 14 -5.01 8.47 -34.03
CA LYS A 14 -4.31 9.04 -32.88
C LYS A 14 -5.27 9.94 -32.11
N VAL A 15 -5.57 9.56 -30.87
CA VAL A 15 -6.35 10.39 -29.93
C VAL A 15 -5.53 11.65 -29.66
N LYS A 16 -6.07 12.83 -29.98
CA LYS A 16 -5.43 14.12 -29.70
C LYS A 16 -5.66 14.48 -28.25
N THR A 17 -4.60 14.70 -27.46
CA THR A 17 -4.72 15.17 -26.08
C THR A 17 -5.15 16.65 -26.07
N PRO A 18 -6.29 17.01 -25.46
CA PRO A 18 -6.73 18.40 -25.39
C PRO A 18 -5.79 19.25 -24.51
N THR A 19 -5.53 20.49 -24.93
CA THR A 19 -4.77 21.49 -24.16
C THR A 19 -5.74 22.30 -23.31
N TYR A 20 -5.45 22.44 -22.02
CA TYR A 20 -6.22 23.25 -21.08
C TYR A 20 -5.37 24.41 -20.58
N ASN A 21 -6.00 25.57 -20.46
CA ASN A 21 -5.39 26.75 -19.82
C ASN A 21 -5.74 26.72 -18.34
N VAL A 22 -4.75 26.83 -17.48
CA VAL A 22 -4.91 26.76 -16.02
C VAL A 22 -4.16 27.91 -15.36
N THR A 23 -4.65 28.38 -14.21
CA THR A 23 -3.97 29.40 -13.42
C THR A 23 -2.90 28.77 -12.53
N MET A 24 -2.00 29.60 -11.98
CA MET A 24 -0.99 29.11 -11.04
C MET A 24 -1.61 28.58 -9.72
N ASP A 25 -2.77 29.10 -9.32
CA ASP A 25 -3.51 28.60 -8.16
C ASP A 25 -4.10 27.21 -8.42
N ASP A 26 -4.62 26.96 -9.63
CA ASP A 26 -5.11 25.64 -10.05
C ASP A 26 -3.98 24.61 -10.03
N ILE A 27 -2.80 24.97 -10.57
CA ILE A 27 -1.61 24.10 -10.57
C ILE A 27 -1.23 23.73 -9.13
N ARG A 28 -1.19 24.70 -8.22
CA ARG A 28 -0.92 24.44 -6.80
C ARG A 28 -1.97 23.52 -6.19
N GLY A 29 -3.24 23.71 -6.56
CA GLY A 29 -4.35 22.84 -6.17
C GLY A 29 -4.13 21.38 -6.60
N TYR A 30 -3.80 21.15 -7.88
CA TYR A 30 -3.57 19.81 -8.41
C TYR A 30 -2.38 19.11 -7.75
N VAL A 31 -1.27 19.82 -7.55
CA VAL A 31 -0.09 19.26 -6.86
C VAL A 31 -0.44 18.86 -5.43
N LYS A 32 -1.15 19.72 -4.70
CA LYS A 32 -1.57 19.42 -3.32
C LYS A 32 -2.53 18.22 -3.27
N GLN A 33 -3.49 18.14 -4.18
CA GLN A 33 -4.43 17.03 -4.25
C GLN A 33 -3.73 15.72 -4.60
N GLY A 34 -2.85 15.71 -5.60
CA GLY A 34 -2.08 14.53 -5.97
C GLY A 34 -1.19 14.04 -4.83
N TYR A 35 -0.57 14.96 -4.07
CA TYR A 35 0.20 14.60 -2.87
C TYR A 35 -0.66 13.97 -1.79
N ILE A 36 -1.82 14.55 -1.46
CA ILE A 36 -2.72 14.02 -0.43
C ILE A 36 -3.23 12.63 -0.85
N GLN A 37 -3.70 12.49 -2.09
CA GLN A 37 -4.19 11.21 -2.62
C GLN A 37 -3.10 10.14 -2.59
N GLY A 38 -1.92 10.44 -3.12
CA GLY A 38 -0.80 9.49 -3.13
C GLY A 38 -0.34 9.10 -1.72
N ARG A 39 -0.31 10.05 -0.80
CA ARG A 39 0.01 9.78 0.61
C ARG A 39 -1.04 8.88 1.26
N ASP A 40 -2.32 9.22 1.12
CA ASP A 40 -3.41 8.48 1.78
C ASP A 40 -3.53 7.06 1.19
N GLU A 41 -3.33 6.89 -0.13
CA GLU A 41 -3.25 5.59 -0.79
C GLU A 41 -2.05 4.77 -0.31
N ALA A 42 -0.88 5.40 -0.17
CA ALA A 42 0.33 4.73 0.31
C ALA A 42 0.18 4.27 1.76
N ILE A 43 -0.36 5.11 2.64
CA ILE A 43 -0.65 4.77 4.03
C ILE A 43 -1.63 3.61 4.08
N LYS A 44 -2.76 3.72 3.37
CA LYS A 44 -3.78 2.66 3.36
C LYS A 44 -3.19 1.33 2.90
N LYS A 45 -2.45 1.33 1.79
CA LYS A 45 -1.80 0.13 1.25
C LYS A 45 -0.77 -0.46 2.20
N ALA A 46 0.01 0.38 2.88
CA ALA A 46 0.98 -0.07 3.88
C ALA A 46 0.28 -0.74 5.07
N THR A 47 -0.79 -0.14 5.59
CA THR A 47 -1.59 -0.68 6.71
C THR A 47 -2.29 -1.99 6.32
N ASP A 48 -2.89 -2.06 5.13
CA ASP A 48 -3.56 -3.27 4.66
C ASP A 48 -2.54 -4.43 4.54
N TYR A 49 -1.35 -4.16 4.00
CA TYR A 49 -0.31 -5.18 3.88
C TYR A 49 0.36 -5.55 5.20
N SER A 50 0.51 -4.63 6.15
CA SER A 50 1.14 -4.92 7.44
C SER A 50 0.33 -5.93 8.26
N ILE A 51 -0.97 -6.09 7.98
CA ILE A 51 -1.83 -7.08 8.62
C ILE A 51 -2.03 -8.30 7.71
N ALA A 52 -2.37 -8.11 6.44
CA ALA A 52 -2.73 -9.21 5.55
C ALA A 52 -1.57 -10.19 5.32
N VAL A 53 -0.34 -9.68 5.17
CA VAL A 53 0.83 -10.53 4.88
C VAL A 53 1.19 -11.42 6.08
N PRO A 54 1.33 -10.90 7.32
CA PRO A 54 1.54 -11.77 8.48
C PRO A 54 0.42 -12.77 8.72
N VAL A 55 -0.85 -12.36 8.55
CA VAL A 55 -1.99 -13.27 8.72
C VAL A 55 -1.91 -14.43 7.72
N LEU A 56 -1.59 -14.15 6.45
CA LEU A 56 -1.40 -15.20 5.45
C LEU A 56 -0.23 -16.13 5.83
N ALA A 57 0.89 -15.57 6.29
CA ALA A 57 2.02 -16.36 6.76
C ALA A 57 1.66 -17.25 7.97
N LEU A 58 0.80 -16.78 8.88
CA LEU A 58 0.30 -17.57 10.01
C LEU A 58 -0.63 -18.70 9.56
N ILE A 59 -1.45 -18.48 8.54
CA ILE A 59 -2.31 -19.51 7.95
C ILE A 59 -1.45 -20.59 7.29
N ASP A 60 -0.64 -20.21 6.30
CA ASP A 60 0.05 -21.16 5.43
C ASP A 60 1.33 -21.72 6.06
N GLY A 61 2.10 -20.87 6.75
CA GLY A 61 3.38 -21.24 7.33
C GLY A 61 3.28 -21.91 8.70
N PHE A 62 2.29 -21.51 9.51
CA PHE A 62 2.14 -21.99 10.89
C PHE A 62 0.86 -22.80 11.13
N GLY A 63 -0.03 -22.92 10.14
CA GLY A 63 -1.27 -23.68 10.25
C GLY A 63 -2.24 -23.11 11.28
N PHE A 64 -2.28 -21.78 11.45
CA PHE A 64 -3.18 -21.16 12.41
C PHE A 64 -4.63 -21.27 11.93
N GLY A 65 -5.47 -21.90 12.74
CA GLY A 65 -6.92 -21.89 12.54
C GLY A 65 -7.55 -20.59 13.04
N ARG A 66 -8.83 -20.41 12.70
CA ARG A 66 -9.62 -19.20 12.97
C ARG A 66 -9.42 -18.58 14.37
N VAL A 67 -9.57 -19.37 15.44
CA VAL A 67 -9.48 -18.87 16.82
C VAL A 67 -8.11 -18.26 17.14
N ARG A 68 -7.02 -18.84 16.61
CA ARG A 68 -5.67 -18.29 16.82
C ARG A 68 -5.47 -17.01 16.02
N LEU A 69 -6.06 -16.91 14.84
CA LEU A 69 -5.99 -15.71 14.00
C LEU A 69 -6.80 -14.56 14.60
N GLU A 70 -8.00 -14.81 15.09
CA GLU A 70 -8.82 -13.80 15.79
C GLU A 70 -8.06 -13.25 17.00
N ARG A 71 -7.49 -14.11 17.85
CA ARG A 71 -6.66 -13.66 18.98
C ARG A 71 -5.42 -12.87 18.55
N PHE A 72 -4.77 -13.26 17.46
CA PHE A 72 -3.64 -12.52 16.92
C PHE A 72 -4.07 -11.12 16.47
N LEU A 73 -5.20 -11.01 15.76
CA LEU A 73 -5.73 -9.73 15.31
C LEU A 73 -6.12 -8.82 16.48
N ASP A 74 -6.76 -9.36 17.52
CA ASP A 74 -7.10 -8.60 18.73
C ASP A 74 -5.84 -7.98 19.36
N ILE A 75 -4.78 -8.77 19.55
CA ILE A 75 -3.50 -8.30 20.11
C ILE A 75 -2.86 -7.22 19.21
N VAL A 76 -2.90 -7.42 17.89
CA VAL A 76 -2.37 -6.43 16.94
C VAL A 76 -3.14 -5.12 17.03
N TYR A 77 -4.48 -5.15 17.11
CA TYR A 77 -5.30 -3.95 17.24
C TYR A 77 -5.09 -3.22 18.57
N ASP A 78 -5.00 -3.95 19.69
CA ASP A 78 -4.67 -3.38 21.00
C ASP A 78 -3.28 -2.72 21.00
N THR A 79 -2.33 -3.30 20.26
CA THR A 79 -0.98 -2.74 20.10
C THR A 79 -1.02 -1.45 19.27
N TYR A 80 -1.79 -1.40 18.17
CA TYR A 80 -1.98 -0.18 17.40
C TYR A 80 -2.65 0.92 18.23
N ASP A 81 -3.69 0.59 18.99
CA ASP A 81 -4.36 1.55 19.88
C ASP A 81 -3.41 2.10 20.96
N SER A 82 -2.49 1.27 21.46
CA SER A 82 -1.42 1.72 22.37
C SER A 82 -0.43 2.68 21.71
N ILE A 83 -0.13 2.50 20.42
CA ILE A 83 0.69 3.43 19.64
C ILE A 83 -0.05 4.75 19.43
N ASP A 84 -1.32 4.70 19.07
CA ASP A 84 -2.16 5.89 18.86
C ASP A 84 -2.34 6.71 20.14
N LYS A 85 -2.36 6.03 21.30
CA LYS A 85 -2.36 6.66 22.64
C LYS A 85 -0.98 7.16 23.10
N GLU A 86 0.03 7.06 22.25
CA GLU A 86 1.43 7.43 22.52
C GLU A 86 2.07 6.67 23.71
N TYR A 87 1.50 5.53 24.11
CA TYR A 87 2.08 4.68 25.16
C TYR A 87 3.29 3.89 24.67
N LEU A 88 3.39 3.72 23.35
CA LEU A 88 4.40 2.94 22.68
C LEU A 88 4.72 3.59 21.34
N ASN A 89 5.96 3.50 20.88
CA ASN A 89 6.30 3.87 19.51
C ASN A 89 7.06 2.74 18.82
N LEU A 90 7.20 2.85 17.49
CA LEU A 90 7.84 1.82 16.68
C LEU A 90 9.31 1.57 17.06
N ASN A 91 10.04 2.60 17.53
CA ASN A 91 11.42 2.42 17.94
C ASN A 91 11.52 1.59 19.22
N ASP A 92 10.63 1.84 20.18
CA ASP A 92 10.55 1.05 21.41
C ASP A 92 10.22 -0.41 21.10
N ILE A 93 9.24 -0.67 20.23
CA ILE A 93 8.87 -2.04 19.81
C ILE A 93 10.08 -2.76 19.22
N VAL A 94 10.76 -2.16 18.23
CA VAL A 94 11.90 -2.79 17.55
C VAL A 94 13.05 -3.01 18.53
N LYS A 95 13.30 -2.06 19.43
CA LYS A 95 14.32 -2.19 20.46
C LYS A 95 14.01 -3.35 21.40
N THR A 96 12.79 -3.45 21.92
CA THR A 96 12.37 -4.54 22.81
C THR A 96 12.50 -5.91 22.13
N ILE A 97 12.07 -6.04 20.87
CA ILE A 97 12.20 -7.30 20.11
C ILE A 97 13.67 -7.71 19.99
N ASN A 98 14.56 -6.77 19.69
CA ASN A 98 15.99 -7.04 19.61
C ASN A 98 16.56 -7.41 21.00
N GLU A 99 16.27 -6.62 22.02
CA GLU A 99 16.81 -6.84 23.36
C GLU A 99 16.38 -8.19 23.96
N GLU A 100 15.10 -8.55 23.85
CA GLU A 100 14.52 -9.75 24.45
C GLU A 100 14.70 -11.01 23.62
N LYS A 101 14.58 -10.92 22.28
CA LYS A 101 14.56 -12.10 21.40
C LYS A 101 15.78 -12.19 20.50
N LYS A 102 16.66 -11.17 20.49
CA LYS A 102 17.83 -11.08 19.61
C LYS A 102 17.45 -11.20 18.12
N ILE A 103 16.28 -10.67 17.78
CA ILE A 103 15.76 -10.61 16.40
C ILE A 103 15.91 -9.17 15.89
N GLU A 104 16.52 -9.02 14.72
CA GLU A 104 16.66 -7.73 14.04
C GLU A 104 15.59 -7.56 12.95
N ILE A 105 14.83 -6.46 13.02
CA ILE A 105 13.84 -6.10 12.00
C ILE A 105 14.48 -5.13 11.00
N ILE A 106 14.70 -5.60 9.77
CA ILE A 106 15.25 -4.79 8.69
C ILE A 106 14.16 -3.83 8.17
N ARG A 107 14.37 -2.53 8.33
CA ARG A 107 13.48 -1.48 7.80
C ARG A 107 13.83 -1.22 6.33
N ARG A 108 12.84 -1.20 5.44
CA ARG A 108 12.99 -0.92 4.00
C ARG A 108 12.20 0.32 3.60
#